data_AF-A0A7W1JXA8-F1
#
_entry.id   AF-A0A7W1JXA8-F1
#
_cell.length_a   1.000
_cell.length_b   1.000
_cell.length_c   1.000
_cell.angle_alpha   90.00
_cell.angle_beta   90.00
_cell.angle_gamma   90.00
#
_symmetry.space_group_name_H-M   'P 1'
#
loop_
_entity.id
_entity.type
_entity.pdbx_description
1 polymer ?
#
loop_
_entity_poly.entity_id
_entity_poly.type
_entity_poly.pdbx_seq_one_letter_code
_entity_poly.pdbx_strand_id
1 'polypeptide(L)'
;MTGTSAAPNSSSEMTAAWFSGNYNLAHAGWSNGPVNGQDTWYRVRIRFPSGGLYQPTTGQWNWVVEWHDDNHTMSLNSGAMSISLGVYTDYPIVNNAVGKNPRLALRLAGGNASSPSTYTCQLPSNSLLYGHWYDALFHFVWSKSSTTGLAEWWLDGTQACSVHFPTLYTNPDGTQSYNSFGLYNYRLKASWTSRIDYDNVTIGPSRSSVGG
;
A
#
# COMPACT_ATOMS: atom_id res chain seq x y z
N MET A 1 11.90 11.49 2.89
CA MET A 1 10.57 12.12 2.89
C MET A 1 9.90 11.89 4.24
N THR A 2 9.49 12.92 4.95
CA THR A 2 8.50 12.72 6.02
C THR A 2 7.28 12.02 5.43
N GLY A 3 6.75 10.98 6.09
CA GLY A 3 5.48 10.41 5.65
C GLY A 3 4.47 11.55 5.47
N THR A 4 3.76 11.56 4.34
CA THR A 4 2.76 12.59 4.06
C THR A 4 1.38 12.11 4.53
N SER A 5 0.79 12.77 5.52
CA SER A 5 -0.59 12.48 5.88
C SER A 5 -1.50 13.10 4.82
N ALA A 6 -1.85 12.34 3.79
CA ALA A 6 -2.78 12.79 2.78
C ALA A 6 -4.20 12.30 3.10
N ALA A 7 -4.83 12.76 4.19
CA ALA A 7 -6.27 12.59 4.50
C ALA A 7 -6.83 13.91 5.05
N PRO A 8 -8.17 14.12 5.13
CA PRO A 8 -8.77 15.45 5.33
C PRO A 8 -8.61 16.06 6.75
N ASN A 9 -7.64 15.63 7.57
CA ASN A 9 -7.47 16.15 8.92
C ASN A 9 -6.00 16.36 9.35
N SER A 10 -5.81 17.33 10.23
CA SER A 10 -4.55 17.77 10.83
C SER A 10 -4.05 16.89 11.99
N SER A 11 -4.64 15.70 12.21
CA SER A 11 -4.40 14.84 13.39
C SER A 11 -3.78 13.47 13.05
N SER A 12 -3.08 13.39 11.93
CA SER A 12 -2.38 12.18 11.49
C SER A 12 -0.88 12.38 11.66
N GLU A 13 -0.27 11.64 12.59
CA GLU A 13 1.15 11.74 12.90
C GLU A 13 1.93 10.57 12.27
N MET A 14 3.06 10.88 11.63
CA MET A 14 4.04 9.91 11.13
C MET A 14 5.43 10.30 11.60
N THR A 15 6.18 9.35 12.16
CA THR A 15 7.54 9.59 12.62
C THR A 15 8.58 8.87 11.75
N ALA A 16 9.75 9.53 11.64
CA ALA A 16 10.91 9.36 10.75
C ALA A 16 10.97 8.12 9.84
N ALA A 17 11.21 8.38 8.55
CA ALA A 17 11.55 7.35 7.57
C ALA A 17 13.00 7.54 7.07
N TRP A 18 13.81 6.51 7.23
CA TRP A 18 15.11 6.40 6.56
C TRP A 18 14.89 5.82 5.17
N PHE A 19 15.25 6.57 4.13
CA PHE A 19 15.22 6.14 2.74
C PHE A 19 16.67 6.07 2.27
N SER A 20 17.13 4.88 1.89
CA SER A 20 18.42 4.75 1.20
C SER A 20 18.26 5.15 -0.26
N GLY A 21 18.83 6.29 -0.68
CA GLY A 21 19.00 6.63 -2.10
C GLY A 21 18.02 7.64 -2.70
N ASN A 22 18.37 8.10 -3.91
CA ASN A 22 17.84 9.26 -4.63
C ASN A 22 16.31 9.31 -4.74
N TYR A 23 15.73 10.45 -4.40
CA TYR A 23 14.31 10.71 -4.11
C TYR A 23 13.38 10.72 -5.35
N ASN A 24 13.94 10.53 -6.55
CA ASN A 24 13.17 10.37 -7.79
C ASN A 24 12.68 8.91 -8.01
N LEU A 25 12.92 8.01 -7.03
CA LEU A 25 12.71 6.56 -7.13
C LEU A 25 11.36 6.07 -6.55
N ALA A 26 10.47 6.99 -6.16
CA ALA A 26 9.15 6.65 -5.66
C ALA A 26 8.14 6.31 -6.76
N HIS A 27 8.57 5.91 -7.95
CA HIS A 27 7.69 5.36 -8.98
C HIS A 27 7.80 3.82 -8.94
N ALA A 28 6.68 3.12 -9.09
CA ALA A 28 6.70 1.72 -9.49
C ALA A 28 7.49 1.63 -10.79
N GLY A 29 8.63 0.94 -10.72
CA GLY A 29 9.61 0.91 -11.77
C GLY A 29 10.87 1.72 -11.42
N TRP A 30 11.93 1.00 -11.08
CA TRP A 30 13.24 1.50 -10.63
C TRP A 30 14.02 2.30 -11.69
N SER A 31 13.43 2.69 -12.82
CA SER A 31 14.12 3.41 -13.89
C SER A 31 13.20 4.30 -14.70
N ASN A 32 13.75 5.39 -15.26
CA ASN A 32 13.12 6.27 -16.27
C ASN A 32 12.85 5.55 -17.61
N GLY A 33 12.40 4.28 -17.57
CA GLY A 33 12.16 3.38 -18.70
C GLY A 33 10.80 2.68 -18.60
N PRO A 34 10.47 1.78 -19.54
CA PRO A 34 9.17 1.12 -19.57
C PRO A 34 8.95 0.29 -18.29
N VAL A 35 7.89 0.58 -17.53
CA VAL A 35 7.59 -0.10 -16.25
C VAL A 35 7.05 -1.52 -16.45
N ASN A 36 6.45 -1.80 -17.60
CA ASN A 36 5.91 -3.13 -17.89
C ASN A 36 7.03 -4.18 -17.99
N GLY A 37 6.91 -5.25 -17.21
CA GLY A 37 7.89 -6.32 -17.04
C GLY A 37 8.95 -6.04 -15.97
N GLN A 38 8.94 -4.88 -15.31
CA GLN A 38 9.90 -4.59 -14.24
C GLN A 38 9.58 -5.38 -12.98
N ASP A 39 10.64 -5.86 -12.35
CA ASP A 39 10.64 -6.56 -11.05
C ASP A 39 11.03 -5.54 -9.97
N THR A 40 10.25 -5.43 -8.90
CA THR A 40 10.53 -4.49 -7.82
C THR A 40 10.21 -5.07 -6.46
N TRP A 41 11.17 -4.93 -5.55
CA TRP A 41 11.08 -5.33 -4.17
C TRP A 41 10.97 -4.11 -3.27
N TYR A 42 10.09 -4.19 -2.27
CA TYR A 42 9.87 -3.16 -1.26
C TYR A 42 9.96 -3.82 0.11
N ARG A 43 10.69 -3.19 1.04
CA ARG A 43 10.64 -3.55 2.45
C ARG A 43 10.27 -2.33 3.27
N VAL A 44 9.38 -2.53 4.22
CA VAL A 44 8.90 -1.49 5.13
C VAL A 44 8.76 -2.13 6.50
N ARG A 45 9.38 -1.54 7.53
CA ARG A 45 9.03 -1.85 8.91
C ARG A 45 7.92 -0.91 9.37
N ILE A 46 6.86 -1.47 9.92
CA ILE A 46 5.66 -0.72 10.31
C ILE A 46 5.29 -1.10 11.73
N ARG A 47 5.03 -0.11 12.58
CA ARG A 47 4.48 -0.34 13.92
C ARG A 47 3.24 0.50 14.15
N PHE A 48 2.22 -0.16 14.69
CA PHE A 48 0.99 0.45 15.18
C PHE A 48 1.10 0.61 16.70
N PRO A 49 1.37 1.80 17.25
CA PRO A 49 1.67 1.93 18.67
C PRO A 49 0.48 1.54 19.56
N SER A 50 0.78 0.89 20.69
CA SER A 50 -0.22 0.49 21.70
C SER A 50 -0.70 1.67 22.54
N GLY A 51 -1.59 1.41 23.51
CA GLY A 51 -2.05 2.44 24.45
C GLY A 51 -3.03 3.45 23.87
N GLY A 52 -3.76 3.07 22.82
CA GLY A 52 -4.73 3.95 22.16
C GLY A 52 -4.10 4.98 21.21
N LEU A 53 -2.80 4.88 20.94
CA LEU A 53 -2.08 5.79 20.04
C LEU A 53 -2.37 5.49 18.55
N TYR A 54 -2.58 4.23 18.19
CA TYR A 54 -3.16 3.86 16.90
C TYR A 54 -4.62 3.43 17.08
N GLN A 55 -5.52 4.04 16.30
CA GLN A 55 -6.94 3.71 16.31
C GLN A 55 -7.49 3.78 14.87
N PRO A 56 -7.65 2.63 14.20
CA PRO A 56 -8.20 2.60 12.85
C PRO A 56 -9.68 2.98 12.85
N THR A 57 -10.14 3.58 11.76
CA THR A 57 -11.56 3.83 11.49
C THR A 57 -12.26 2.58 10.96
N THR A 58 -13.59 2.55 10.97
CA THR A 58 -14.40 1.44 10.43
C THR A 58 -14.18 1.19 8.94
N GLY A 59 -14.32 -0.07 8.50
CA GLY A 59 -14.12 -0.49 7.12
C GLY A 59 -12.66 -0.57 6.67
N GLN A 60 -12.46 -0.38 5.37
CA GLN A 60 -11.19 -0.66 4.66
C GLN A 60 -10.32 0.56 4.40
N TRP A 61 -10.79 1.75 4.76
CA TRP A 61 -10.12 3.01 4.45
C TRP A 61 -9.22 3.41 5.62
N ASN A 62 -8.13 2.64 5.81
CA ASN A 62 -7.02 2.91 6.73
C ASN A 62 -5.71 2.49 6.03
N TRP A 63 -5.32 3.18 4.96
CA TRP A 63 -4.16 2.82 4.15
C TRP A 63 -2.87 3.33 4.78
N VAL A 64 -1.86 2.47 4.76
CA VAL A 64 -0.57 2.65 5.43
C VAL A 64 0.58 2.65 4.42
N VAL A 65 0.44 1.88 3.35
CA VAL A 65 1.31 1.93 2.18
C VAL A 65 0.41 1.99 0.95
N GLU A 66 0.75 2.82 -0.01
CA GLU A 66 0.03 2.90 -1.28
C GLU A 66 1.02 3.00 -2.43
N TRP A 67 0.74 2.25 -3.50
CA TRP A 67 1.35 2.41 -4.82
C TRP A 67 0.36 3.19 -5.67
N HIS A 68 0.35 4.51 -5.47
CA HIS A 68 -0.65 5.46 -5.94
C HIS A 68 -0.60 5.59 -7.46
N ASP A 69 -1.74 5.40 -8.12
CA ASP A 69 -1.88 5.54 -9.57
C ASP A 69 -1.54 6.97 -10.00
N ASP A 70 -0.96 7.12 -11.18
CA ASP A 70 -0.66 8.44 -11.73
C ASP A 70 -1.94 9.24 -12.07
N ASN A 71 -1.77 10.56 -12.15
CA ASN A 71 -2.87 11.48 -12.43
C ASN A 71 -3.55 11.23 -13.78
N HIS A 72 -2.83 10.69 -14.78
CA HIS A 72 -3.39 10.39 -16.09
C HIS A 72 -4.40 9.25 -15.98
N THR A 73 -4.01 8.12 -15.35
CA THR A 73 -4.92 7.00 -15.07
C THR A 73 -6.13 7.44 -14.24
N MET A 74 -5.90 8.20 -13.17
CA MET A 74 -6.98 8.72 -12.32
C MET A 74 -7.92 9.69 -13.06
N SER A 75 -7.41 10.47 -14.03
CA SER A 75 -8.24 11.38 -14.83
C SER A 75 -9.13 10.67 -15.84
N LEU A 76 -8.67 9.52 -16.34
CA LEU A 76 -9.40 8.72 -17.33
C LEU A 76 -10.39 7.75 -16.70
N ASN A 77 -10.25 7.45 -15.41
CA ASN A 77 -11.25 6.74 -14.64
C ASN A 77 -11.26 7.15 -13.17
N SER A 78 -12.34 7.81 -12.73
CA SER A 78 -12.57 8.12 -11.31
C SER A 78 -12.71 6.89 -10.39
N GLY A 79 -12.88 5.70 -10.96
CA GLY A 79 -12.96 4.42 -10.26
C GLY A 79 -11.66 3.60 -10.24
N ALA A 80 -10.56 4.10 -10.82
CA ALA A 80 -9.25 3.48 -10.65
C ALA A 80 -8.88 3.49 -9.15
N MET A 81 -8.27 2.40 -8.69
CA MET A 81 -7.88 2.22 -7.30
C MET A 81 -6.44 1.77 -7.26
N SER A 82 -5.68 2.35 -6.35
CA SER A 82 -4.29 1.99 -6.18
C SER A 82 -4.13 0.69 -5.40
N ILE A 83 -3.04 -0.01 -5.67
CA ILE A 83 -2.57 -1.10 -4.80
C ILE A 83 -2.24 -0.48 -3.45
N SER A 84 -2.72 -1.08 -2.36
CA SER A 84 -2.48 -0.54 -1.02
C SER A 84 -2.41 -1.62 0.06
N LEU A 85 -1.51 -1.42 1.02
CA LEU A 85 -1.56 -2.07 2.31
C LEU A 85 -2.37 -1.19 3.25
N GLY A 86 -3.29 -1.79 4.01
CA GLY A 86 -4.05 -1.08 5.03
C GLY A 86 -4.46 -1.95 6.21
N VAL A 87 -5.08 -1.31 7.19
CA VAL A 87 -5.75 -1.98 8.31
C VAL A 87 -7.25 -2.06 8.01
N TYR A 88 -7.72 -3.26 7.68
CA TYR A 88 -9.14 -3.50 7.47
C TYR A 88 -9.81 -3.77 8.82
N THR A 89 -11.00 -3.22 8.97
CA THR A 89 -11.88 -3.44 10.13
C THR A 89 -13.27 -3.83 9.63
N ASP A 90 -14.17 -4.15 10.54
CA ASP A 90 -15.53 -4.58 10.19
C ASP A 90 -16.36 -3.47 9.54
N TYR A 91 -17.34 -3.91 8.75
CA TYR A 91 -18.45 -3.11 8.25
C TYR A 91 -19.63 -3.11 9.26
N PRO A 92 -20.55 -2.14 9.20
CA PRO A 92 -20.64 -1.02 8.24
C PRO A 92 -19.60 0.08 8.49
N ILE A 93 -19.34 0.88 7.45
CA ILE A 93 -18.57 2.12 7.59
C ILE A 93 -19.42 3.13 8.37
N VAL A 94 -18.87 3.64 9.48
CA VAL A 94 -19.48 4.67 10.33
C VAL A 94 -18.47 5.81 10.50
N ASN A 95 -18.86 7.01 10.09
CA ASN A 95 -18.03 8.19 10.26
C ASN A 95 -17.72 8.43 11.73
N ASN A 96 -16.47 8.82 12.03
CA ASN A 96 -16.03 9.10 13.38
C ASN A 96 -16.21 7.94 14.38
N ALA A 97 -16.08 6.69 13.92
CA ALA A 97 -16.09 5.50 14.78
C ALA A 97 -14.80 4.67 14.66
N VAL A 98 -14.33 4.14 15.79
CA VAL A 98 -13.18 3.23 15.85
C VAL A 98 -13.60 1.87 15.30
N GLY A 99 -12.82 1.35 14.35
CA GLY A 99 -13.07 0.05 13.73
C GLY A 99 -12.78 -1.12 14.67
N LYS A 100 -13.50 -2.23 14.46
CA LYS A 100 -13.35 -3.48 15.24
C LYS A 100 -12.67 -4.56 14.40
N ASN A 101 -12.09 -5.54 15.10
CA ASN A 101 -11.39 -6.70 14.53
C ASN A 101 -10.33 -6.33 13.45
N PRO A 102 -9.38 -5.45 13.80
CA PRO A 102 -8.37 -4.96 12.86
C PRO A 102 -7.46 -6.09 12.35
N ARG A 103 -7.12 -6.01 11.07
CA ARG A 103 -6.21 -6.94 10.38
C ARG A 103 -5.49 -6.23 9.24
N LEU A 104 -4.27 -6.66 8.94
CA LEU A 104 -3.58 -6.16 7.75
C LEU A 104 -4.17 -6.79 6.49
N ALA A 105 -4.32 -5.98 5.45
CA ALA A 105 -4.79 -6.41 4.15
C ALA A 105 -4.03 -5.68 3.03
N LEU A 106 -3.59 -6.44 2.04
CA LEU A 106 -3.05 -5.94 0.78
C LEU A 106 -4.15 -6.03 -0.29
N ARG A 107 -4.62 -4.87 -0.75
CA ARG A 107 -5.51 -4.74 -1.90
C ARG A 107 -4.66 -4.60 -3.16
N LEU A 108 -4.96 -5.43 -4.15
CA LEU A 108 -4.46 -5.30 -5.51
C LEU A 108 -5.55 -4.76 -6.41
N ALA A 109 -5.16 -3.92 -7.36
CA ALA A 109 -6.04 -3.37 -8.38
C ALA A 109 -5.23 -3.06 -9.64
N GLY A 110 -5.83 -3.30 -10.81
CA GLY A 110 -5.17 -3.13 -12.10
C GLY A 110 -6.00 -3.74 -13.24
N GLY A 111 -5.38 -4.01 -14.39
CA GLY A 111 -6.06 -4.56 -15.56
C GLY A 111 -6.72 -3.48 -16.42
N ASN A 112 -7.94 -3.68 -16.91
CA ASN A 112 -8.59 -2.62 -17.70
C ASN A 112 -9.00 -1.46 -16.77
N ALA A 113 -8.53 -0.24 -17.04
CA ALA A 113 -8.88 0.90 -16.21
C ALA A 113 -10.39 1.11 -16.16
N SER A 114 -11.14 0.99 -17.26
CA SER A 114 -12.61 1.15 -17.28
C SER A 114 -13.38 0.04 -16.56
N SER A 115 -12.74 -1.10 -16.27
CA SER A 115 -13.32 -2.20 -15.50
C SER A 115 -12.22 -2.91 -14.71
N PRO A 116 -11.77 -2.31 -13.59
CA PRO A 116 -10.63 -2.80 -12.82
C PRO A 116 -10.84 -4.22 -12.31
N SER A 117 -9.79 -5.05 -12.43
CA SER A 117 -9.69 -6.25 -11.62
C SER A 117 -9.27 -5.85 -10.21
N THR A 118 -9.79 -6.56 -9.20
CA THR A 118 -9.38 -6.36 -7.81
C THR A 118 -9.15 -7.70 -7.12
N TYR A 119 -8.22 -7.72 -6.18
CA TYR A 119 -7.96 -8.84 -5.30
C TYR A 119 -7.58 -8.32 -3.92
N THR A 120 -7.86 -9.07 -2.86
CA THR A 120 -7.43 -8.69 -1.52
C THR A 120 -6.89 -9.92 -0.79
N CYS A 121 -5.61 -9.85 -0.43
CA CYS A 121 -5.05 -10.75 0.57
C CYS A 121 -5.20 -10.10 1.94
N GLN A 122 -5.84 -10.78 2.89
CA GLN A 122 -6.02 -10.27 4.24
C GLN A 122 -5.64 -11.34 5.26
N LEU A 123 -5.05 -10.88 6.37
CA LEU A 123 -4.80 -11.74 7.53
C LEU A 123 -6.10 -12.07 8.27
N PRO A 124 -6.08 -13.05 9.21
CA PRO A 124 -7.24 -13.38 10.02
C PRO A 124 -7.85 -12.16 10.72
N SER A 125 -9.15 -12.20 10.96
CA SER A 125 -9.84 -11.15 11.70
C SER A 125 -9.23 -10.97 13.09
N ASN A 126 -9.09 -9.71 13.54
CA ASN A 126 -8.50 -9.37 14.84
C ASN A 126 -7.06 -9.87 15.06
N SER A 127 -6.25 -9.97 13.99
CA SER A 127 -4.85 -10.41 14.05
C SER A 127 -3.84 -9.27 14.18
N LEU A 128 -4.27 -8.00 14.15
CA LEU A 128 -3.35 -6.87 14.30
C LEU A 128 -2.76 -6.82 15.72
N LEU A 129 -1.45 -6.86 15.81
CA LEU A 129 -0.66 -6.73 17.02
C LEU A 129 -0.20 -5.28 17.18
N TYR A 130 -0.63 -4.65 18.27
CA TYR A 130 -0.19 -3.31 18.63
C TYR A 130 1.16 -3.35 19.33
N GLY A 131 1.98 -2.31 19.15
CA GLY A 131 3.33 -2.20 19.72
C GLY A 131 4.38 -3.08 19.02
N HIS A 132 3.96 -3.93 18.08
CA HIS A 132 4.83 -4.82 17.31
C HIS A 132 5.39 -4.14 16.06
N TRP A 133 6.67 -4.35 15.78
CA TRP A 133 7.29 -3.94 14.53
C TRP A 133 7.13 -5.06 13.50
N TYR A 134 6.17 -4.89 12.61
CA TYR A 134 6.01 -5.74 11.44
C TYR A 134 7.15 -5.51 10.45
N ASP A 135 7.71 -6.59 9.92
CA ASP A 135 8.60 -6.56 8.77
C ASP A 135 7.83 -6.98 7.52
N ALA A 136 7.41 -6.00 6.72
CA ALA A 136 6.64 -6.23 5.51
C ALA A 136 7.56 -6.20 4.29
N LEU A 137 7.57 -7.30 3.54
CA LEU A 137 8.29 -7.42 2.26
C LEU A 137 7.26 -7.61 1.14
N PHE A 138 7.40 -6.84 0.07
CA PHE A 138 6.57 -6.93 -1.12
C PHE A 138 7.45 -7.18 -2.33
N HIS A 139 6.94 -7.98 -3.26
CA HIS A 139 7.52 -8.17 -4.57
C HIS A 139 6.43 -7.99 -5.62
N PHE A 140 6.69 -7.10 -6.57
CA PHE A 140 5.80 -6.88 -7.71
C PHE A 140 6.56 -7.07 -9.02
N VAL A 141 5.98 -7.88 -9.90
CA VAL A 141 6.26 -7.80 -11.34
C VAL A 141 5.20 -6.92 -11.95
N TRP A 142 5.58 -5.75 -12.44
CA TRP A 142 4.67 -4.72 -12.96
C TRP A 142 4.19 -5.07 -14.36
N SER A 143 2.90 -5.32 -14.55
CA SER A 143 2.35 -5.73 -15.85
C SER A 143 0.86 -5.48 -15.96
N LYS A 144 0.40 -5.15 -17.16
CA LYS A 144 -1.03 -5.06 -17.50
C LYS A 144 -1.71 -6.42 -17.65
N SER A 145 -0.92 -7.47 -17.86
CA SER A 145 -1.39 -8.86 -17.99
C SER A 145 -1.32 -9.61 -16.67
N SER A 146 -2.38 -10.35 -16.35
CA SER A 146 -2.41 -11.28 -15.22
C SER A 146 -1.47 -12.47 -15.37
N THR A 147 -1.05 -12.84 -16.58
CA THR A 147 -0.14 -13.98 -16.79
C THR A 147 1.32 -13.65 -16.53
N THR A 148 1.68 -12.36 -16.55
CA THR A 148 3.05 -11.88 -16.34
C THR A 148 3.17 -11.11 -15.03
N GLY A 149 2.13 -10.35 -14.66
CA GLY A 149 2.13 -9.62 -13.41
C GLY A 149 2.09 -10.57 -12.23
N LEU A 150 2.78 -10.18 -11.16
CA LEU A 150 2.92 -10.95 -9.94
C LEU A 150 2.87 -9.99 -8.77
N ALA A 151 2.16 -10.38 -7.73
CA ALA A 151 2.13 -9.68 -6.45
C ALA A 151 2.38 -10.69 -5.35
N GLU A 152 3.44 -10.47 -4.57
CA GLU A 152 3.76 -11.27 -3.41
C GLU A 152 3.96 -10.39 -2.19
N TRP A 153 3.56 -10.93 -1.04
CA TRP A 153 3.64 -10.24 0.23
C TRP A 153 4.05 -11.22 1.33
N TRP A 154 5.10 -10.86 2.06
CA TRP A 154 5.50 -11.51 3.30
C TRP A 154 5.34 -10.55 4.47
N LEU A 155 4.97 -11.11 5.61
CA LEU A 155 4.91 -10.41 6.87
C LEU A 155 5.65 -11.25 7.92
N ASP A 156 6.61 -10.63 8.59
CA ASP A 156 7.45 -11.28 9.60
C ASP A 156 8.07 -12.60 9.08
N GLY A 157 8.56 -12.56 7.84
CA GLY A 157 9.20 -13.70 7.16
C GLY A 157 8.24 -14.76 6.61
N THR A 158 6.93 -14.68 6.88
CA THR A 158 5.93 -15.65 6.38
C THR A 158 5.21 -15.09 5.15
N GLN A 159 5.09 -15.88 4.08
CA GLN A 159 4.37 -15.47 2.87
C GLN A 159 2.87 -15.45 3.13
N ALA A 160 2.26 -14.26 3.09
CA ALA A 160 0.83 -14.06 3.22
C ALA A 160 0.12 -14.17 1.85
N CYS A 161 0.79 -13.74 0.78
CA CYS A 161 0.25 -13.75 -0.58
C CYS A 161 1.32 -14.09 -1.63
N SER A 162 0.92 -14.83 -2.66
CA SER A 162 1.61 -14.92 -3.95
C SER A 162 0.57 -15.16 -5.02
N VAL A 163 0.35 -14.19 -5.91
CA VAL A 163 -0.70 -14.27 -6.93
C VAL A 163 -0.28 -13.60 -8.23
N HIS A 164 -0.53 -14.30 -9.33
CA HIS A 164 -0.46 -13.73 -10.67
C HIS A 164 -1.66 -12.81 -10.91
N PHE A 165 -1.40 -11.52 -11.14
CA PHE A 165 -2.41 -10.46 -11.16
C PHE A 165 -1.95 -9.29 -12.05
N PRO A 166 -2.83 -8.57 -12.76
CA PRO A 166 -2.42 -7.39 -13.51
C PRO A 166 -2.14 -6.25 -12.54
N THR A 167 -0.85 -5.98 -12.30
CA THR A 167 -0.34 -4.98 -11.33
C THR A 167 -0.24 -3.56 -11.90
N LEU A 168 -0.56 -3.38 -13.19
CA LEU A 168 -0.74 -2.09 -13.86
C LEU A 168 -2.09 -2.03 -14.57
N TYR A 169 -2.55 -0.82 -14.84
CA TYR A 169 -3.72 -0.58 -15.68
C TYR A 169 -3.37 -0.47 -17.17
N THR A 170 -4.32 -0.88 -18.01
CA THR A 170 -4.47 -0.41 -19.40
C THR A 170 -5.51 0.71 -19.40
N ASN A 171 -5.08 1.93 -19.71
CA ASN A 171 -5.95 3.09 -19.78
C ASN A 171 -6.85 3.04 -21.04
N PRO A 172 -7.98 3.78 -21.05
CA PRO A 172 -8.90 3.82 -22.20
C PRO A 172 -8.25 4.29 -23.52
N ASP A 173 -7.21 5.10 -23.43
CA ASP A 173 -6.41 5.58 -24.56
C ASP A 173 -5.33 4.58 -25.04
N GLY A 174 -5.30 3.38 -24.45
CA GLY A 174 -4.34 2.32 -24.74
C GLY A 174 -3.00 2.44 -24.00
N THR A 175 -2.76 3.55 -23.29
CA THR A 175 -1.56 3.72 -22.47
C THR A 175 -1.61 2.83 -21.23
N GLN A 176 -0.51 2.80 -20.47
CA GLN A 176 -0.44 2.10 -19.20
C GLN A 176 -0.46 3.07 -18.03
N SER A 177 -0.84 2.58 -16.84
CA SER A 177 -0.58 3.33 -15.60
C SER A 177 0.89 3.25 -15.18
N TYR A 178 1.26 4.20 -14.35
CA TYR A 178 2.45 4.27 -13.54
C TYR A 178 1.98 4.47 -12.11
N ASN A 179 2.67 3.82 -11.16
CA ASN A 179 2.32 3.98 -9.76
C ASN A 179 3.42 4.73 -9.04
N SER A 180 3.12 5.27 -7.87
CA SER A 180 4.10 5.89 -6.99
C SER A 180 4.01 5.35 -5.57
N PHE A 181 5.13 5.06 -4.95
CA PHE A 181 5.17 4.47 -3.61
C PHE A 181 5.11 5.56 -2.53
N GLY A 182 4.16 5.43 -1.61
CA GLY A 182 4.04 6.33 -0.47
C GLY A 182 3.66 5.60 0.82
N LEU A 183 4.03 6.22 1.93
CA LEU A 183 3.68 5.81 3.30
C LEU A 183 2.67 6.81 3.85
N TYR A 184 1.59 6.31 4.41
CA TYR A 184 0.43 7.11 4.76
C TYR A 184 -0.10 6.77 6.15
N ASN A 185 -0.95 7.66 6.65
CA ASN A 185 -1.94 7.33 7.67
C ASN A 185 -3.29 7.78 7.12
N TYR A 186 -3.68 7.17 5.99
CA TYR A 186 -4.81 7.63 5.19
C TYR A 186 -6.09 6.93 5.65
N ARG A 187 -6.98 7.69 6.29
CA ARG A 187 -8.17 7.12 6.93
C ARG A 187 -9.40 7.99 6.79
N LEU A 188 -10.57 7.41 7.08
CA LEU A 188 -11.82 8.17 7.20
C LEU A 188 -11.67 9.31 8.21
N LYS A 189 -12.51 10.34 8.03
CA LYS A 189 -12.56 11.48 8.95
C LYS A 189 -12.89 10.99 10.37
N ALA A 190 -12.05 11.41 11.31
CA ALA A 190 -12.14 11.07 12.72
C ALA A 190 -11.65 12.24 13.60
N SER A 191 -12.18 12.34 14.81
CA SER A 191 -11.90 13.40 15.80
C SER A 191 -10.75 13.05 16.74
N TRP A 192 -10.22 11.83 16.70
CA TRP A 192 -9.06 11.40 17.46
C TRP A 192 -7.79 11.42 16.62
N THR A 193 -6.64 11.56 17.29
CA THR A 193 -5.31 11.37 16.68
C THR A 193 -5.04 9.89 16.48
N SER A 194 -4.37 9.54 15.39
CA SER A 194 -3.87 8.18 15.15
C SER A 194 -2.43 8.28 14.68
N ARG A 195 -1.57 7.38 15.16
CA ARG A 195 -0.14 7.37 14.87
C ARG A 195 0.30 6.06 14.26
N ILE A 196 1.18 6.13 13.26
CA ILE A 196 1.91 4.98 12.71
C ILE A 196 3.39 5.32 12.73
N ASP A 197 4.22 4.36 13.13
CA ASP A 197 5.67 4.47 13.03
C ASP A 197 6.16 3.64 11.84
N TYR A 198 7.09 4.21 11.07
CA TYR A 198 7.76 3.56 9.95
C TYR A 198 9.26 3.46 10.23
N ASP A 199 9.92 2.44 9.69
CA ASP A 199 11.37 2.29 9.74
C ASP A 199 11.86 1.44 8.56
N ASN A 200 13.17 1.50 8.28
CA ASN A 200 13.89 0.67 7.31
C ASN A 200 13.17 0.50 5.96
N VAL A 201 12.88 1.63 5.30
CA VAL A 201 12.16 1.65 4.03
C VAL A 201 13.16 1.56 2.88
N THR A 202 13.14 0.42 2.19
CA THR A 202 14.07 0.14 1.10
C THR A 202 13.32 -0.36 -0.12
N ILE A 203 13.75 0.09 -1.30
CA ILE A 203 13.19 -0.28 -2.59
C ILE A 203 14.35 -0.69 -3.49
N GLY A 204 14.21 -1.77 -4.24
CA GLY A 204 15.24 -2.17 -5.17
C GLY A 204 14.82 -3.28 -6.14
N PRO A 205 15.69 -3.62 -7.09
CA PRO A 205 15.38 -4.56 -8.18
C PRO A 205 15.50 -6.03 -7.77
N SER A 206 15.90 -6.32 -6.53
CA SER A 206 16.04 -7.70 -6.05
C SER A 206 15.73 -7.80 -4.56
N ARG A 207 15.35 -9.00 -4.12
CA ARG A 207 15.18 -9.31 -2.70
C ARG A 207 16.40 -8.97 -1.84
N SER A 208 17.60 -9.28 -2.32
CA SER A 208 18.85 -8.99 -1.62
C SER A 208 19.10 -7.48 -1.46
N SER A 209 18.68 -6.66 -2.43
CA SER A 209 18.85 -5.20 -2.38
C SER A 209 18.00 -4.52 -1.30
N VAL A 210 16.99 -5.22 -0.77
CA VAL A 210 16.14 -4.77 0.34
C VAL A 210 16.39 -5.55 1.64
N GLY A 211 17.52 -6.26 1.71
CA GLY A 211 18.00 -6.97 2.91
C GLY A 211 17.29 -8.29 3.22
N GLY A 212 16.73 -8.96 2.21
CA GLY A 212 16.06 -10.26 2.33
C GLY A 212 16.83 -11.43 1.74
#